data_AF-A0A1M4RXK3-F1
#
_entry.id   AF-A0A1M4RXK3-F1
#
_cell.length_a   1.000
_cell.length_b   1.000
_cell.length_c   1.000
_cell.angle_alpha   90.00
_cell.angle_beta   90.00
_cell.angle_gamma   90.00
#
_symmetry.space_group_name_H-M   'P 1'
#
loop_
_entity.id
_entity.type
_entity.pdbx_description
1 polymer ?
#
loop_
_entity_poly.entity_id
_entity_poly.type
_entity_poly.pdbx_seq_one_letter_code
_entity_poly.pdbx_strand_id
1 'polypeptide(L)'
;MSARRDPEDNNSHSNTAAAEATTPHTKTDDTPDPATSHKDTPDTDTTHNSDTDTSNDHAKDGAADKDGQHEADDDHNADDHADVDGADGADGDVDDRYQKSVPELFEDREGFVSQRDELLGQLDDSMPDGLERNAFNVENRQQTIRDLLDDGYDPEEIKKLQKISTDLTAARQNVSETSAAIGEVGGQHYSDTHGAPVLDAWRNENNGHTPPGGYSDGAALSGDGKTFYELEYKGVTAKLSKSPVHTTFEGDFPQGTPEYARDHLITDPRYAQYFHDHKDVWEAIKSGKTSLCFRTISTRTAHGEPHVQDVLFDLVGDGPNGHKVRDTLQEMIDALD
;
A
#
# COMPACT_ATOMS: atom_id res chain seq x y z
N MET A 1 -44.27 -70.27 -16.28
CA MET A 1 -43.22 -71.30 -16.13
C MET A 1 -42.19 -70.78 -15.12
N SER A 2 -41.89 -71.63 -14.13
CA SER A 2 -40.90 -71.64 -13.03
C SER A 2 -39.86 -70.51 -12.88
N ALA A 3 -39.32 -70.17 -11.70
CA ALA A 3 -39.63 -70.41 -10.29
C ALA A 3 -38.60 -69.62 -9.43
N ARG A 4 -39.07 -69.10 -8.29
CA ARG A 4 -38.40 -68.71 -7.02
C ARG A 4 -36.95 -69.15 -6.76
N ARG A 5 -36.15 -68.28 -6.10
CA ARG A 5 -35.70 -68.38 -4.67
C ARG A 5 -34.68 -67.28 -4.32
N ASP A 6 -34.97 -66.50 -3.27
CA ASP A 6 -34.02 -65.93 -2.28
C ASP A 6 -34.02 -66.88 -1.05
N PRO A 7 -33.35 -66.61 0.10
CA PRO A 7 -32.02 -66.04 0.42
C PRO A 7 -31.23 -67.01 1.37
N GLU A 8 -30.04 -66.63 1.87
CA GLU A 8 -29.37 -67.12 3.12
C GLU A 8 -27.91 -66.59 3.15
N ASP A 9 -27.19 -66.36 4.24
CA ASP A 9 -27.41 -65.80 5.59
C ASP A 9 -26.02 -65.84 6.29
N ASN A 10 -25.79 -64.96 7.28
CA ASN A 10 -24.84 -65.13 8.41
C ASN A 10 -23.30 -65.08 8.18
N ASN A 11 -22.44 -64.55 9.05
CA ASN A 11 -22.56 -64.05 10.44
C ASN A 11 -21.33 -63.18 10.82
N SER A 12 -21.58 -62.23 11.73
CA SER A 12 -20.75 -61.59 12.77
C SER A 12 -19.29 -62.02 13.01
N HIS A 13 -18.45 -61.05 13.40
CA HIS A 13 -18.03 -60.85 14.81
C HIS A 13 -17.17 -59.59 15.02
N SER A 14 -17.68 -58.68 15.86
CA SER A 14 -16.87 -57.81 16.72
C SER A 14 -16.52 -58.57 18.01
N ASN A 15 -15.35 -58.28 18.60
CA ASN A 15 -15.12 -58.11 20.06
C ASN A 15 -13.63 -57.72 20.30
N THR A 16 -13.29 -56.54 20.81
CA THR A 16 -13.21 -56.03 22.21
C THR A 16 -12.11 -56.60 23.12
N ALA A 17 -11.45 -55.65 23.80
CA ALA A 17 -10.81 -55.70 25.14
C ALA A 17 -9.49 -56.48 25.27
N ALA A 18 -8.52 -56.14 26.12
CA ALA A 18 -8.24 -55.07 27.08
C ALA A 18 -6.77 -55.30 27.54
N ALA A 19 -5.92 -54.29 27.64
CA ALA A 19 -5.52 -53.58 28.88
C ALA A 19 -4.20 -54.07 29.53
N GLU A 20 -3.67 -53.14 30.33
CA GLU A 20 -2.50 -53.18 31.25
C GLU A 20 -1.15 -52.78 30.63
N ALA A 21 -0.63 -51.55 30.86
CA ALA A 21 -0.27 -50.81 32.09
C ALA A 21 1.23 -50.98 32.44
N THR A 22 1.96 -49.86 32.45
CA THR A 22 2.94 -49.46 33.48
C THR A 22 3.53 -48.08 33.14
N THR A 23 3.24 -47.11 34.00
CA THR A 23 3.92 -45.80 34.18
C THR A 23 4.87 -45.92 35.39
N PRO A 24 5.57 -44.87 35.90
CA PRO A 24 6.30 -43.73 35.33
C PRO A 24 7.73 -43.59 35.91
N HIS A 25 8.57 -42.68 35.41
CA HIS A 25 9.65 -42.07 36.21
C HIS A 25 9.67 -40.54 36.04
N THR A 26 10.05 -39.90 37.13
CA THR A 26 9.74 -38.55 37.63
C THR A 26 10.95 -37.58 37.61
N LYS A 27 10.66 -36.28 37.44
CA LYS A 27 11.27 -35.06 38.09
C LYS A 27 12.76 -34.76 37.78
N THR A 28 13.28 -33.52 37.68
CA THR A 28 12.94 -32.19 38.26
C THR A 28 13.76 -31.08 37.55
N ASP A 29 13.36 -29.82 37.76
CA ASP A 29 14.03 -28.53 37.50
C ASP A 29 15.56 -28.49 37.70
N ASP A 30 16.25 -27.66 36.90
CA ASP A 30 17.03 -26.50 37.40
C ASP A 30 17.66 -25.69 36.24
N THR A 31 17.51 -24.36 36.30
CA THR A 31 18.21 -23.34 35.49
C THR A 31 19.71 -23.29 35.86
N PRO A 32 20.59 -22.86 34.93
CA PRO A 32 21.27 -21.58 35.16
C PRO A 32 21.54 -20.76 33.89
N ASP A 33 21.60 -19.44 34.07
CA ASP A 33 22.04 -18.40 33.11
C ASP A 33 23.55 -18.06 33.34
N PRO A 34 24.19 -17.10 32.65
CA PRO A 34 24.65 -17.03 31.25
C PRO A 34 26.20 -16.98 31.12
N ALA A 35 26.76 -17.29 29.94
CA ALA A 35 27.99 -16.65 29.42
C ALA A 35 28.33 -17.06 27.96
N THR A 36 28.33 -16.06 27.08
CA THR A 36 29.27 -15.80 25.96
C THR A 36 29.68 -16.95 25.00
N SER A 37 29.26 -16.87 23.73
CA SER A 37 30.22 -16.80 22.60
C SER A 37 29.51 -16.47 21.28
N HIS A 38 30.01 -15.43 20.65
CA HIS A 38 29.75 -14.87 19.33
C HIS A 38 29.40 -15.86 18.21
N LYS A 39 28.42 -15.48 17.39
CA LYS A 39 28.31 -15.93 16.02
C LYS A 39 27.78 -14.78 15.16
N ASP A 40 28.62 -14.32 14.24
CA ASP A 40 28.28 -13.33 13.23
C ASP A 40 27.12 -13.84 12.37
N THR A 41 26.05 -13.06 12.35
CA THR A 41 24.94 -13.14 11.39
C THR A 41 24.75 -11.75 10.79
N PRO A 42 24.53 -11.64 9.47
CA PRO A 42 24.30 -10.34 8.86
C PRO A 42 23.00 -9.76 9.42
N ASP A 43 23.09 -8.54 9.95
CA ASP A 43 21.95 -7.75 10.44
C ASP A 43 20.92 -7.61 9.31
N THR A 44 19.87 -8.42 9.37
CA THR A 44 18.57 -8.03 8.80
C THR A 44 18.00 -7.00 9.74
N ASP A 45 18.37 -5.74 9.53
CA ASP A 45 17.84 -4.63 10.30
C ASP A 45 16.35 -4.49 9.96
N THR A 46 15.57 -5.16 10.80
CA THR A 46 14.13 -5.03 10.90
C THR A 46 13.92 -3.67 11.53
N THR A 47 13.83 -2.64 10.70
CA THR A 47 13.38 -1.33 11.17
C THR A 47 11.98 -1.53 11.73
N HIS A 48 11.90 -1.43 13.06
CA HIS A 48 10.68 -1.33 13.82
C HIS A 48 9.72 -0.34 13.17
N ASN A 49 8.44 -0.71 13.17
CA ASN A 49 7.28 0.11 12.88
C ASN A 49 7.50 1.58 13.25
N SER A 50 7.75 2.41 12.25
CA SER A 50 7.24 3.77 12.27
C SER A 50 5.90 3.71 11.53
N ASP A 51 4.83 3.67 12.31
CA ASP A 51 3.53 4.14 11.87
C ASP A 51 3.69 5.63 11.52
N THR A 52 4.16 5.91 10.31
CA THR A 52 3.94 7.20 9.67
C THR A 52 2.76 6.99 8.74
N ASP A 53 1.58 7.22 9.30
CA ASP A 53 0.41 7.68 8.56
C ASP A 53 0.85 8.82 7.64
N THR A 54 1.14 8.51 6.38
CA THR A 54 0.98 9.50 5.33
C THR A 54 -0.50 9.56 5.02
N SER A 55 -1.26 10.18 5.93
CA SER A 55 -2.54 10.81 5.60
C SER A 55 -2.22 11.80 4.48
N ASN A 56 -2.59 11.44 3.26
CA ASN A 56 -2.53 12.36 2.13
C ASN A 56 -3.72 13.33 2.24
N ASP A 57 -3.77 14.11 3.31
CA ASP A 57 -4.76 15.16 3.55
C ASP A 57 -4.22 16.50 3.05
N HIS A 58 -4.21 16.68 1.73
CA HIS A 58 -4.06 17.99 1.12
C HIS A 58 -5.15 18.24 0.07
N ALA A 59 -6.40 18.25 0.51
CA ALA A 59 -7.44 19.07 -0.11
C ALA A 59 -7.48 20.42 0.62
N LYS A 60 -6.91 21.47 0.03
CA LYS A 60 -7.09 22.85 0.54
C LYS A 60 -8.32 23.46 -0.11
N ASP A 61 -9.33 23.69 0.72
CA ASP A 61 -10.47 24.56 0.43
C ASP A 61 -10.00 26.00 0.15
N GLY A 62 -10.52 26.56 -0.93
CA GLY A 62 -10.37 27.96 -1.27
C GLY A 62 -11.37 28.85 -0.53
N ALA A 63 -10.88 29.96 0.03
CA ALA A 63 -11.66 31.18 0.23
C ALA A 63 -10.76 32.41 0.40
N ALA A 64 -10.74 33.21 -0.67
CA ALA A 64 -10.54 34.66 -0.83
C ALA A 64 -10.05 35.59 0.30
N ASP A 65 -9.18 36.51 -0.16
CA ASP A 65 -9.00 37.94 0.15
C ASP A 65 -8.52 38.41 1.54
N LYS A 66 -7.36 39.10 1.52
CA LYS A 66 -7.30 40.57 1.63
C LYS A 66 -5.94 41.18 1.32
N ASP A 67 -6.01 42.29 0.59
CA ASP A 67 -4.96 43.25 0.25
C ASP A 67 -4.15 43.80 1.43
N GLY A 68 -2.88 44.13 1.17
CA GLY A 68 -2.03 44.95 2.02
C GLY A 68 -0.67 45.26 1.37
N GLN A 69 -0.61 46.38 0.65
CA GLN A 69 0.59 46.99 0.06
C GLN A 69 1.69 47.26 1.11
N HIS A 70 2.98 47.08 0.76
CA HIS A 70 3.92 48.19 0.50
C HIS A 70 5.39 47.76 0.35
N GLU A 71 6.01 48.44 -0.63
CA GLU A 71 7.42 48.79 -0.86
C GLU A 71 8.52 47.75 -1.07
N ALA A 72 9.16 47.96 -2.22
CA ALA A 72 10.49 47.51 -2.57
C ALA A 72 11.55 48.27 -1.75
N ASP A 73 12.63 47.59 -1.41
CA ASP A 73 13.98 48.14 -1.46
C ASP A 73 14.95 46.99 -1.78
N ASP A 74 15.73 47.20 -2.84
CA ASP A 74 16.80 46.36 -3.32
C ASP A 74 17.92 46.20 -2.27
N ASP A 75 18.44 44.98 -2.12
CA ASP A 75 19.90 44.80 -2.02
C ASP A 75 20.29 43.39 -2.47
N HIS A 76 21.12 43.38 -3.51
CA HIS A 76 21.67 42.18 -4.14
C HIS A 76 22.66 41.47 -3.22
N ASN A 77 22.42 40.19 -2.96
CA ASN A 77 23.52 39.25 -2.74
C ASN A 77 23.28 38.03 -3.63
N ALA A 78 24.01 38.02 -4.74
CA ALA A 78 24.06 36.93 -5.68
C ALA A 78 25.04 35.88 -5.14
N ASP A 79 24.52 34.85 -4.49
CA ASP A 79 25.21 33.57 -4.35
C ASP A 79 24.28 32.50 -4.94
N ASP A 80 24.79 31.86 -5.99
CA ASP A 80 24.15 30.84 -6.82
C ASP A 80 23.37 29.81 -5.98
N HIS A 81 22.06 29.96 -5.94
CA HIS A 81 21.17 28.84 -5.71
C HIS A 81 21.11 28.06 -7.02
N ALA A 82 21.82 26.94 -7.06
CA ALA A 82 21.60 25.91 -8.05
C ALA A 82 20.10 25.60 -8.08
N ASP A 83 19.50 25.85 -9.24
CA ASP A 83 18.18 25.39 -9.60
C ASP A 83 18.13 23.88 -9.34
N VAL A 84 17.49 23.51 -8.22
CA VAL A 84 16.93 22.18 -8.08
C VAL A 84 15.67 22.27 -8.92
N ASP A 85 15.76 21.79 -10.17
CA ASP A 85 14.65 21.63 -11.08
C ASP A 85 13.58 20.74 -10.43
N GLY A 86 12.71 21.40 -9.68
CA GLY A 86 11.58 20.85 -8.98
C GLY A 86 10.44 21.82 -9.17
N ALA A 87 9.48 21.39 -10.00
CA ALA A 87 8.21 22.04 -10.32
C ALA A 87 8.24 23.13 -11.41
N ASP A 88 8.44 22.70 -12.66
CA ASP A 88 7.73 23.31 -13.80
C ASP A 88 6.44 22.54 -14.05
N GLY A 89 5.38 22.92 -13.33
CA GLY A 89 4.03 22.53 -13.67
C GLY A 89 3.51 23.39 -14.83
N ALA A 90 3.46 22.82 -16.03
CA ALA A 90 2.53 23.20 -17.11
C ALA A 90 2.65 22.26 -18.33
N ASP A 91 2.49 20.95 -18.13
CA ASP A 91 1.84 20.02 -19.07
C ASP A 91 1.53 18.75 -18.29
N GLY A 92 0.45 18.05 -18.64
CA GLY A 92 0.03 16.80 -17.98
C GLY A 92 0.98 15.64 -18.28
N ASP A 93 2.22 15.74 -17.82
CA ASP A 93 3.23 14.71 -18.01
C ASP A 93 2.95 13.57 -17.02
N VAL A 94 2.49 12.45 -17.58
CA VAL A 94 2.39 11.19 -16.87
C VAL A 94 3.80 10.83 -16.38
N ASP A 95 3.93 10.54 -15.08
CA ASP A 95 5.20 10.12 -14.50
C ASP A 95 5.82 8.97 -15.31
N ASP A 96 7.10 9.11 -15.67
CA ASP A 96 7.79 8.23 -16.62
C ASP A 96 7.81 6.76 -16.17
N ARG A 97 7.65 6.52 -14.87
CA ARG A 97 7.57 5.18 -14.27
C ARG A 97 6.40 4.38 -14.83
N TYR A 98 5.29 5.02 -15.17
CA TYR A 98 4.11 4.34 -15.70
C TYR A 98 4.26 3.94 -17.18
N GLN A 99 5.31 4.40 -17.85
CA GLN A 99 5.66 4.00 -19.22
C GLN A 99 6.70 2.87 -19.25
N LYS A 100 7.29 2.53 -18.10
CA LYS A 100 8.31 1.49 -17.97
C LYS A 100 7.69 0.11 -17.75
N SER A 101 8.40 -0.92 -18.18
CA SER A 101 8.06 -2.29 -17.83
C SER A 101 8.40 -2.60 -16.37
N VAL A 102 7.75 -3.63 -15.79
CA VAL A 102 8.06 -4.10 -14.43
C VAL A 102 9.57 -4.38 -14.24
N PRO A 103 10.27 -5.09 -15.15
CA PRO A 103 11.72 -5.26 -15.04
C PRO A 103 12.52 -3.96 -14.96
N GLU A 104 12.24 -2.99 -15.84
CA GLU A 104 12.94 -1.69 -15.85
C GLU A 104 12.73 -0.94 -14.52
N LEU A 105 11.52 -1.00 -13.95
CA LEU A 105 11.24 -0.39 -12.65
C LEU A 105 12.01 -1.07 -11.50
N PHE A 106 12.22 -2.39 -11.56
CA PHE A 106 13.06 -3.08 -10.58
C PHE A 106 14.53 -2.64 -10.69
N GLU A 107 15.05 -2.46 -11.92
CA GLU A 107 16.41 -1.94 -12.15
C GLU A 107 16.57 -0.52 -11.60
N ASP A 108 15.63 0.38 -11.92
CA ASP A 108 15.62 1.76 -11.38
C ASP A 108 15.59 1.75 -9.84
N ARG A 109 14.72 0.92 -9.25
CA ARG A 109 14.61 0.80 -7.80
C ARG A 109 15.91 0.33 -7.15
N GLU A 110 16.62 -0.62 -7.75
CA GLU A 110 17.92 -1.08 -7.25
C GLU A 110 18.97 0.06 -7.28
N GLY A 111 18.95 0.89 -8.31
CA GLY A 111 19.75 2.11 -8.38
C GLY A 111 19.45 3.08 -7.23
N PHE A 112 18.17 3.38 -6.98
CA PHE A 112 17.76 4.27 -5.89
C PHE A 112 18.05 3.69 -4.49
N VAL A 113 17.91 2.37 -4.31
CA VAL A 113 18.30 1.69 -3.06
C VAL A 113 19.80 1.84 -2.83
N SER A 114 20.62 1.61 -3.86
CA SER A 114 22.08 1.76 -3.76
C SER A 114 22.48 3.20 -3.41
N GLN A 115 21.86 4.19 -4.06
CA GLN A 115 22.09 5.61 -3.75
C GLN A 115 21.70 5.96 -2.32
N ARG A 116 20.54 5.49 -1.85
CA ARG A 116 20.07 5.69 -0.47
C ARG A 116 21.08 5.11 0.52
N ASP A 117 21.56 3.91 0.28
CA ASP A 117 22.49 3.21 1.18
C ASP A 117 23.87 3.88 1.21
N GLU A 118 24.34 4.39 0.07
CA GLU A 118 25.56 5.23 0.01
C GLU A 118 25.39 6.52 0.82
N LEU A 119 24.27 7.24 0.65
CA LEU A 119 23.99 8.47 1.38
C LEU A 119 23.86 8.23 2.90
N LEU A 120 23.32 7.08 3.30
CA LEU A 120 23.31 6.67 4.71
C LEU A 120 24.72 6.50 5.25
N GLY A 121 25.60 5.82 4.51
CA GLY A 121 27.01 5.69 4.89
C GLY A 121 27.71 7.05 5.00
N GLN A 122 27.51 7.94 4.02
CA GLN A 122 28.08 9.29 4.06
C GLN A 122 27.56 10.13 5.24
N LEU A 123 26.28 9.96 5.61
CA LEU A 123 25.67 10.63 6.75
C LEU A 123 26.29 10.14 8.06
N ASP A 124 26.46 8.82 8.21
CA ASP A 124 27.08 8.22 9.39
C ASP A 124 28.54 8.65 9.55
N ASP A 125 29.31 8.62 8.45
CA ASP A 125 30.73 9.01 8.45
C ASP A 125 30.94 10.50 8.78
N SER A 126 29.93 11.33 8.54
CA SER A 126 29.98 12.78 8.80
C SER A 126 29.21 13.18 10.07
N MET A 127 28.66 12.23 10.83
CA MET A 127 27.76 12.49 11.96
C MET A 127 28.51 13.18 13.11
N PRO A 128 28.03 14.34 13.61
CA PRO A 128 28.59 14.93 14.83
C PRO A 128 28.38 14.04 16.05
N ASP A 129 29.34 14.06 16.97
CA ASP A 129 29.27 13.30 18.23
C ASP A 129 27.98 13.60 19.01
N GLY A 130 27.29 12.54 19.45
CA GLY A 130 26.07 12.65 20.25
C GLY A 130 24.79 12.96 19.46
N LEU A 131 24.88 13.08 18.13
CA LEU A 131 23.73 13.13 17.24
C LEU A 131 23.47 11.78 16.58
N GLU A 132 22.20 11.56 16.23
CA GLU A 132 21.71 10.37 15.55
C GLU A 132 21.08 10.78 14.21
N ARG A 133 20.89 9.81 13.31
CA ARG A 133 20.31 10.06 11.96
C ARG A 133 18.98 10.82 12.00
N ASN A 134 18.18 10.65 13.06
CA ASN A 134 16.89 11.34 13.23
C ASN A 134 17.03 12.87 13.36
N ALA A 135 18.19 13.37 13.80
CA ALA A 135 18.48 14.79 13.90
C ALA A 135 18.50 15.46 12.52
N PHE A 136 18.74 14.68 11.46
CA PHE A 136 18.82 15.16 10.08
C PHE A 136 17.63 14.73 9.20
N ASN A 137 16.52 14.27 9.81
CA ASN A 137 15.28 14.04 9.07
C ASN A 137 14.62 15.38 8.66
N VAL A 138 13.56 15.30 7.84
CA VAL A 138 12.87 16.50 7.33
C VAL A 138 12.37 17.42 8.46
N GLU A 139 11.91 16.86 9.57
CA GLU A 139 11.33 17.60 10.69
C GLU A 139 12.39 18.30 11.55
N ASN A 140 13.51 17.65 11.82
CA ASN A 140 14.50 18.09 12.80
C ASN A 140 15.68 18.83 12.16
N ARG A 141 16.00 18.55 10.88
CA ARG A 141 17.23 19.02 10.22
C ARG A 141 17.46 20.52 10.36
N GLN A 142 16.42 21.34 10.20
CA GLN A 142 16.56 22.79 10.29
C GLN A 142 16.94 23.28 11.69
N GLN A 143 16.44 22.61 12.74
CA GLN A 143 16.80 22.96 14.12
C GLN A 143 18.22 22.47 14.43
N THR A 144 18.53 21.22 14.09
CA THR A 144 19.87 20.65 14.27
C THR A 144 20.96 21.49 13.61
N ILE A 145 20.73 21.96 12.38
CA ILE A 145 21.67 22.84 11.67
C ILE A 145 21.91 24.15 12.44
N ARG A 146 20.85 24.75 13.00
CA ARG A 146 20.97 25.99 13.80
C ARG A 146 21.76 25.76 15.08
N ASP A 147 21.48 24.67 15.78
CA ASP A 147 22.18 24.32 17.03
C ASP A 147 23.68 24.07 16.78
N LEU A 148 24.03 23.37 15.69
CA LEU A 148 25.42 23.15 15.30
C LEU A 148 26.16 24.45 14.95
N LEU A 149 25.50 25.38 14.25
CA LEU A 149 26.07 26.69 13.95
C LEU A 149 26.33 27.49 15.24
N ASP A 150 25.38 27.47 16.18
CA ASP A 150 25.50 28.16 17.47
C ASP A 150 26.62 27.55 18.35
N ASP A 151 26.83 26.24 18.25
CA ASP A 151 27.91 25.51 18.93
C ASP A 151 29.29 25.68 18.25
N GLY A 152 29.34 26.37 17.10
CA GLY A 152 30.59 26.75 16.42
C GLY A 152 31.17 25.67 15.50
N TYR A 153 30.35 24.73 15.02
CA TYR A 153 30.74 23.79 13.97
C TYR A 153 31.06 24.50 12.66
N ASP A 154 31.91 23.90 11.83
CA ASP A 154 32.29 24.44 10.52
C ASP A 154 31.06 24.56 9.60
N PRO A 155 30.72 25.77 9.11
CA PRO A 155 29.59 25.95 8.19
C PRO A 155 29.64 25.06 6.95
N GLU A 156 30.84 24.73 6.43
CA GLU A 156 30.96 23.87 5.25
C GLU A 156 30.65 22.40 5.57
N GLU A 157 31.01 21.92 6.77
CA GLU A 157 30.64 20.58 7.24
C GLU A 157 29.13 20.47 7.46
N ILE A 158 28.51 21.52 8.02
CA ILE A 158 27.06 21.60 8.20
C ILE A 158 26.33 21.61 6.85
N LYS A 159 26.83 22.38 5.87
CA LYS A 159 26.28 22.42 4.51
C LYS A 159 26.33 21.04 3.84
N LYS A 160 27.42 20.29 4.02
CA LYS A 160 27.55 18.91 3.54
C LYS A 160 26.50 18.00 4.18
N LEU A 161 26.31 18.07 5.50
CA LEU A 161 25.28 17.31 6.23
C LEU A 161 23.86 17.64 5.75
N GLN A 162 23.57 18.93 5.52
CA GLN A 162 22.29 19.38 4.97
C GLN A 162 22.05 18.81 3.58
N LYS A 163 23.08 18.81 2.72
CA LYS A 163 22.97 18.25 1.36
C LYS A 163 22.72 16.75 1.41
N ILE A 164 23.53 15.98 2.14
CA ILE A 164 23.38 14.53 2.26
C ILE A 164 21.98 14.16 2.76
N SER A 165 21.48 14.85 3.77
CA SER A 165 20.16 14.57 4.34
C SER A 165 19.00 14.96 3.41
N THR A 166 19.17 15.99 2.59
CA THR A 166 18.21 16.36 1.54
C THR A 166 18.19 15.30 0.44
N ASP A 167 19.36 14.92 -0.07
CA ASP A 167 19.51 13.87 -1.08
C ASP A 167 18.98 12.53 -0.56
N LEU A 168 19.21 12.20 0.72
CA LEU A 168 18.70 10.99 1.35
C LEU A 168 17.17 10.98 1.43
N THR A 169 16.55 12.14 1.66
CA THR A 169 15.10 12.28 1.63
C THR A 169 14.57 11.97 0.23
N ALA A 170 15.18 12.57 -0.80
CA ALA A 170 14.80 12.31 -2.19
C ALA A 170 15.03 10.84 -2.60
N ALA A 171 16.16 10.24 -2.24
CA ALA A 171 16.44 8.84 -2.54
C ALA A 171 15.44 7.88 -1.88
N ARG A 172 15.03 8.16 -0.63
CA ARG A 172 13.97 7.39 0.05
C ARG A 172 12.62 7.53 -0.66
N GLN A 173 12.27 8.74 -1.09
CA GLN A 173 11.06 9.00 -1.84
C GLN A 173 11.06 8.23 -3.17
N ASN A 174 12.16 8.28 -3.94
CA ASN A 174 12.31 7.53 -5.18
C ASN A 174 12.18 6.01 -4.97
N VAL A 175 12.78 5.45 -3.91
CA VAL A 175 12.58 4.03 -3.56
C VAL A 175 11.12 3.72 -3.27
N SER A 176 10.43 4.57 -2.51
CA SER A 176 9.03 4.38 -2.13
C SER A 176 8.11 4.40 -3.34
N GLU A 177 8.18 5.47 -4.11
CA GLU A 177 7.30 5.70 -5.26
C GLU A 177 7.57 4.72 -6.40
N THR A 178 8.84 4.38 -6.69
CA THR A 178 9.12 3.30 -7.68
C THR A 178 8.62 1.94 -7.17
N SER A 179 8.62 1.70 -5.85
CA SER A 179 8.00 0.48 -5.30
C SER A 179 6.47 0.47 -5.51
N ALA A 180 5.80 1.62 -5.40
CA ALA A 180 4.37 1.75 -5.70
C ALA A 180 4.11 1.52 -7.19
N ALA A 181 4.87 2.16 -8.08
CA ALA A 181 4.76 2.00 -9.53
C ALA A 181 4.96 0.54 -9.98
N ILE A 182 5.90 -0.21 -9.38
CA ILE A 182 6.04 -1.65 -9.63
C ILE A 182 4.74 -2.41 -9.33
N GLY A 183 4.07 -2.05 -8.23
CA GLY A 183 2.78 -2.61 -7.87
C GLY A 183 1.73 -2.28 -8.93
N GLU A 184 1.56 -0.99 -9.22
CA GLU A 184 0.52 -0.47 -10.10
C GLU A 184 0.66 -0.95 -11.55
N VAL A 185 1.87 -0.86 -12.12
CA VAL A 185 2.15 -1.34 -13.49
C VAL A 185 1.99 -2.86 -13.57
N GLY A 186 2.54 -3.61 -12.60
CA GLY A 186 2.42 -5.06 -12.60
C GLY A 186 0.99 -5.56 -12.35
N GLY A 187 0.24 -4.85 -11.50
CA GLY A 187 -1.15 -5.14 -11.18
C GLY A 187 -2.08 -4.92 -12.38
N GLN A 188 -1.97 -3.76 -13.04
CA GLN A 188 -2.71 -3.48 -14.27
C GLN A 188 -2.35 -4.49 -15.37
N HIS A 189 -1.05 -4.76 -15.58
CA HIS A 189 -0.60 -5.73 -16.59
C HIS A 189 -1.20 -7.13 -16.34
N TYR A 190 -1.20 -7.59 -15.09
CA TYR A 190 -1.80 -8.86 -14.73
C TYR A 190 -3.31 -8.87 -15.06
N SER A 191 -4.05 -7.84 -14.64
CA SER A 191 -5.49 -7.77 -14.85
C SER A 191 -5.86 -7.78 -16.34
N ASP A 192 -5.15 -6.96 -17.14
CA ASP A 192 -5.32 -6.86 -18.59
C ASP A 192 -5.05 -8.19 -19.31
N THR A 193 -4.08 -8.98 -18.84
CA THR A 193 -3.72 -10.26 -19.45
C THR A 193 -4.52 -11.45 -18.93
N HIS A 194 -5.24 -11.31 -17.80
CA HIS A 194 -5.97 -12.38 -17.13
C HIS A 194 -7.50 -12.25 -17.22
N GLY A 195 -8.01 -11.61 -18.28
CA GLY A 195 -9.43 -11.64 -18.63
C GLY A 195 -10.33 -10.69 -17.84
N ALA A 196 -9.75 -9.73 -17.15
CA ALA A 196 -10.46 -8.62 -16.52
C ALA A 196 -9.68 -7.31 -16.77
N PRO A 197 -9.70 -6.76 -17.99
CA PRO A 197 -8.99 -5.53 -18.28
C PRO A 197 -9.42 -4.38 -17.37
N VAL A 198 -8.45 -3.59 -16.94
CA VAL A 198 -8.69 -2.42 -16.09
C VAL A 198 -9.58 -1.43 -16.85
N LEU A 199 -10.59 -0.92 -16.17
CA LEU A 199 -11.53 0.07 -16.70
C LEU A 199 -10.80 1.40 -16.93
N ASP A 200 -11.18 2.13 -17.99
CA ASP A 200 -10.44 3.31 -18.45
C ASP A 200 -10.24 4.37 -17.35
N ALA A 201 -11.24 4.63 -16.50
CA ALA A 201 -11.14 5.61 -15.41
C ALA A 201 -10.12 5.23 -14.31
N TRP A 202 -9.63 3.98 -14.31
CA TRP A 202 -8.66 3.45 -13.35
C TRP A 202 -7.31 3.11 -13.98
N ARG A 203 -7.11 3.41 -15.27
CA ARG A 203 -5.86 3.14 -15.95
C ARG A 203 -4.73 4.03 -15.45
N ASN A 204 -3.56 3.44 -15.24
CA ASN A 204 -2.34 4.15 -14.83
C ASN A 204 -1.99 5.27 -15.83
N GLU A 205 -2.22 5.04 -17.13
CA GLU A 205 -1.97 6.01 -18.19
C GLU A 205 -2.87 7.27 -18.07
N ASN A 206 -4.00 7.17 -17.39
CA ASN A 206 -4.95 8.26 -17.19
C ASN A 206 -4.79 8.95 -15.83
N ASN A 207 -4.27 8.24 -14.82
CA ASN A 207 -4.07 8.77 -13.48
C ASN A 207 -2.68 9.39 -13.29
N GLY A 208 -1.65 8.83 -13.93
CA GLY A 208 -0.27 9.34 -13.90
C GLY A 208 0.41 9.43 -12.52
N HIS A 209 -0.30 9.04 -11.46
CA HIS A 209 0.15 9.01 -10.07
C HIS A 209 -0.74 8.05 -9.26
N THR A 210 -0.25 7.64 -8.09
CA THR A 210 -1.05 6.88 -7.11
C THR A 210 -2.34 7.64 -6.75
N PRO A 211 -3.51 6.99 -6.72
CA PRO A 211 -4.78 7.64 -6.39
C PRO A 211 -4.77 8.32 -5.00
N PRO A 212 -5.65 9.32 -4.76
CA PRO A 212 -5.86 9.89 -3.43
C PRO A 212 -6.20 8.83 -2.37
N GLY A 213 -5.93 9.15 -1.10
CA GLY A 213 -6.28 8.26 0.01
C GLY A 213 -7.78 7.94 0.04
N GLY A 214 -8.11 6.65 0.23
CA GLY A 214 -9.49 6.17 0.22
C GLY A 214 -10.06 5.83 -1.16
N TYR A 215 -9.25 5.93 -2.22
CA TYR A 215 -9.62 5.46 -3.55
C TYR A 215 -9.02 4.08 -3.81
N SER A 216 -9.65 3.32 -4.71
CA SER A 216 -9.07 2.06 -5.17
C SER A 216 -7.94 2.30 -6.17
N ASP A 217 -6.94 1.40 -6.14
CA ASP A 217 -5.85 1.42 -7.14
C ASP A 217 -6.39 1.09 -8.53
N GLY A 218 -7.40 0.22 -8.63
CA GLY A 218 -8.06 -0.08 -9.89
C GLY A 218 -9.47 -0.67 -9.79
N ALA A 219 -10.14 -0.76 -10.94
CA ALA A 219 -11.38 -1.52 -11.08
C ALA A 219 -11.42 -2.25 -12.43
N ALA A 220 -12.04 -3.43 -12.45
CA ALA A 220 -12.17 -4.24 -13.66
C ALA A 220 -13.48 -5.02 -13.67
N LEU A 221 -14.07 -5.22 -14.86
CA LEU A 221 -15.16 -6.17 -15.05
C LEU A 221 -14.62 -7.39 -15.80
N SER A 222 -14.83 -8.59 -15.26
CA SER A 222 -14.48 -9.84 -15.95
C SER A 222 -15.13 -9.90 -17.33
N GLY A 223 -14.45 -10.47 -18.32
CA GLY A 223 -14.98 -10.54 -19.69
C GLY A 223 -16.32 -11.29 -19.86
N ASP A 224 -16.72 -12.13 -18.90
CA ASP A 224 -18.04 -12.78 -18.88
C ASP A 224 -19.11 -12.03 -18.05
N GLY A 225 -18.76 -10.87 -17.51
CA GLY A 225 -19.62 -10.00 -16.70
C GLY A 225 -19.96 -10.54 -15.31
N LYS A 226 -19.39 -11.67 -14.87
CA LYS A 226 -19.80 -12.30 -13.60
C LYS A 226 -19.10 -11.76 -12.37
N THR A 227 -17.95 -11.12 -12.52
CA THR A 227 -17.19 -10.56 -11.39
C THR A 227 -16.77 -9.14 -11.69
N PHE A 228 -17.15 -8.23 -10.81
CA PHE A 228 -16.61 -6.89 -10.77
C PHE A 228 -15.53 -6.85 -9.70
N TYR A 229 -14.31 -6.52 -10.13
CA TYR A 229 -13.13 -6.46 -9.31
C TYR A 229 -12.86 -5.03 -8.89
N GLU A 230 -12.68 -4.86 -7.60
CA GLU A 230 -11.93 -3.76 -7.02
C GLU A 230 -10.49 -4.24 -6.84
N LEU A 231 -9.54 -3.50 -7.38
CA LEU A 231 -8.14 -3.91 -7.47
C LEU A 231 -7.30 -3.10 -6.50
N GLU A 232 -6.44 -3.81 -5.78
CA GLU A 232 -5.42 -3.25 -4.90
C GLU A 232 -4.06 -3.79 -5.35
N TYR A 233 -3.09 -2.91 -5.55
CA TYR A 233 -1.79 -3.23 -6.08
C TYR A 233 -0.70 -3.11 -5.01
N LYS A 234 0.18 -4.11 -4.92
CA LYS A 234 1.30 -4.10 -3.96
C LYS A 234 2.61 -4.45 -4.65
N GLY A 235 3.53 -3.49 -4.70
CA GLY A 235 4.86 -3.72 -5.25
C GLY A 235 5.87 -4.25 -4.23
N VAL A 236 6.84 -5.00 -4.74
CA VAL A 236 8.05 -5.43 -4.03
C VAL A 236 7.72 -6.18 -2.75
N THR A 237 7.87 -5.57 -1.57
CA THR A 237 7.59 -6.19 -0.26
C THR A 237 6.35 -5.62 0.43
N ALA A 238 5.66 -4.64 -0.18
CA ALA A 238 4.48 -4.00 0.38
C ALA A 238 3.35 -5.01 0.65
N LYS A 239 2.61 -4.85 1.74
CA LYS A 239 1.50 -5.73 2.13
C LYS A 239 0.28 -4.87 2.43
N LEU A 240 -0.90 -5.49 2.42
CA LEU A 240 -2.10 -4.87 2.97
C LEU A 240 -1.82 -4.45 4.42
N SER A 241 -2.22 -3.22 4.76
CA SER A 241 -2.11 -2.74 6.13
C SER A 241 -3.05 -3.53 7.03
N LYS A 242 -2.54 -3.92 8.20
CA LYS A 242 -3.35 -4.53 9.27
C LYS A 242 -3.88 -3.49 10.26
N SER A 243 -3.41 -2.26 10.16
CA SER A 243 -3.93 -1.15 10.93
C SER A 243 -5.34 -0.85 10.43
N PRO A 244 -6.36 -0.85 11.31
CA PRO A 244 -7.71 -0.52 10.93
C PRO A 244 -7.81 0.91 10.39
N VAL A 245 -8.55 1.09 9.31
CA VAL A 245 -8.96 2.39 8.78
C VAL A 245 -10.44 2.61 9.03
N HIS A 246 -10.82 3.86 9.27
CA HIS A 246 -12.22 4.20 9.51
C HIS A 246 -13.01 4.12 8.21
N THR A 247 -14.04 3.28 8.17
CA THR A 247 -15.03 3.24 7.09
C THR A 247 -16.21 4.16 7.43
N THR A 248 -16.86 4.71 6.41
CA THR A 248 -17.93 5.70 6.56
C THR A 248 -19.10 5.21 7.42
N PHE A 249 -19.45 3.92 7.33
CA PHE A 249 -20.67 3.39 7.96
C PHE A 249 -20.49 2.15 8.83
N GLU A 250 -19.42 1.36 8.63
CA GLU A 250 -19.32 0.02 9.20
C GLU A 250 -18.37 -0.04 10.40
N GLY A 251 -17.48 0.95 10.56
CA GLY A 251 -16.52 1.05 11.66
C GLY A 251 -15.07 0.96 11.18
N ASP A 252 -14.15 0.59 12.06
CA ASP A 252 -12.72 0.54 11.74
C ASP A 252 -12.29 -0.86 11.33
N PHE A 253 -11.80 -1.01 10.10
CA PHE A 253 -11.40 -2.30 9.55
C PHE A 253 -10.07 -2.24 8.80
N PRO A 254 -9.25 -3.31 8.85
CA PRO A 254 -8.01 -3.35 8.08
C PRO A 254 -8.28 -3.46 6.57
N GLN A 255 -7.27 -3.12 5.77
CA GLN A 255 -7.34 -3.26 4.32
C GLN A 255 -7.60 -4.71 3.89
N GLY A 256 -8.32 -4.87 2.78
CA GLY A 256 -8.70 -6.17 2.20
C GLY A 256 -9.81 -6.91 2.94
N THR A 257 -10.52 -6.23 3.83
CA THR A 257 -11.78 -6.72 4.39
C THR A 257 -12.98 -6.32 3.52
N PRO A 258 -14.10 -7.06 3.58
CA PRO A 258 -15.34 -6.67 2.90
C PRO A 258 -15.83 -5.26 3.24
N GLU A 259 -15.69 -4.81 4.49
CA GLU A 259 -16.10 -3.49 4.95
C GLU A 259 -15.25 -2.38 4.31
N TYR A 260 -13.94 -2.61 4.25
CA TYR A 260 -13.01 -1.71 3.57
C TYR A 260 -13.33 -1.59 2.08
N ALA A 261 -13.53 -2.71 1.39
CA ALA A 261 -13.87 -2.73 -0.03
C ALA A 261 -15.21 -2.05 -0.32
N ARG A 262 -16.23 -2.29 0.51
CA ARG A 262 -17.52 -1.59 0.39
C ARG A 262 -17.38 -0.08 0.55
N ASP A 263 -16.51 0.40 1.43
CA ASP A 263 -16.31 1.84 1.63
C ASP A 263 -15.74 2.52 0.37
N HIS A 264 -14.80 1.87 -0.33
CA HIS A 264 -14.28 2.37 -1.61
C HIS A 264 -15.37 2.65 -2.64
N LEU A 265 -16.43 1.84 -2.67
CA LEU A 265 -17.55 2.03 -3.60
C LEU A 265 -18.24 3.40 -3.43
N ILE A 266 -18.12 4.06 -2.27
CA ILE A 266 -18.73 5.36 -1.98
C ILE A 266 -17.70 6.48 -1.75
N THR A 267 -16.45 6.15 -1.43
CA THR A 267 -15.38 7.16 -1.27
C THR A 267 -14.67 7.47 -2.59
N ASP A 268 -14.62 6.53 -3.52
CA ASP A 268 -14.11 6.76 -4.87
C ASP A 268 -15.26 7.12 -5.84
N PRO A 269 -15.38 8.39 -6.27
CA PRO A 269 -16.48 8.85 -7.11
C PRO A 269 -16.49 8.21 -8.50
N ARG A 270 -15.38 7.60 -8.93
CA ARG A 270 -15.31 6.90 -10.22
C ARG A 270 -16.28 5.71 -10.26
N TYR A 271 -16.57 5.07 -9.13
CA TYR A 271 -17.57 3.99 -9.08
C TYR A 271 -18.97 4.49 -9.40
N ALA A 272 -19.40 5.59 -8.78
CA ALA A 272 -20.72 6.17 -9.04
C ALA A 272 -20.85 6.58 -10.52
N GLN A 273 -19.83 7.23 -11.08
CA GLN A 273 -19.81 7.59 -12.50
C GLN A 273 -19.88 6.36 -13.41
N TYR A 274 -19.07 5.32 -13.14
CA TYR A 274 -19.08 4.10 -13.94
C TYR A 274 -20.44 3.40 -13.90
N PHE A 275 -21.04 3.26 -12.72
CA PHE A 275 -22.34 2.61 -12.58
C PHE A 275 -23.51 3.44 -13.13
N HIS A 276 -23.37 4.77 -13.14
CA HIS A 276 -24.29 5.66 -13.85
C HIS A 276 -24.24 5.42 -15.37
N ASP A 277 -23.05 5.33 -15.94
CA ASP A 277 -22.85 5.13 -17.38
C ASP A 277 -23.14 3.68 -17.81
N HIS A 278 -23.02 2.73 -16.88
CA HIS A 278 -23.22 1.30 -17.07
C HIS A 278 -24.33 0.75 -16.15
N LYS A 279 -25.55 1.28 -16.32
CA LYS A 279 -26.73 0.94 -15.49
C LYS A 279 -27.02 -0.57 -15.46
N ASP A 280 -26.71 -1.31 -16.52
CA ASP A 280 -26.88 -2.77 -16.59
C ASP A 280 -25.94 -3.54 -15.65
N VAL A 281 -24.69 -3.07 -15.49
CA VAL A 281 -23.73 -3.64 -14.54
C VAL A 281 -24.21 -3.40 -13.10
N TRP A 282 -24.68 -2.19 -12.80
CA TRP A 282 -25.21 -1.87 -11.49
C TRP A 282 -26.42 -2.74 -11.10
N GLU A 283 -27.38 -2.91 -12.01
CA GLU A 283 -28.53 -3.82 -11.79
C GLU A 283 -28.09 -5.30 -11.66
N ALA A 284 -27.03 -5.71 -12.37
CA ALA A 284 -26.48 -7.05 -12.26
C ALA A 284 -25.83 -7.29 -10.88
N ILE A 285 -25.11 -6.32 -10.34
CA ILE A 285 -24.55 -6.36 -8.99
C ILE A 285 -25.68 -6.42 -7.95
N LYS A 286 -26.66 -5.50 -8.02
CA LYS A 286 -27.81 -5.49 -7.09
C LYS A 286 -28.61 -6.79 -7.09
N SER A 287 -28.73 -7.45 -8.23
CA SER A 287 -29.43 -8.73 -8.37
C SER A 287 -28.56 -9.96 -8.08
N GLY A 288 -27.27 -9.78 -7.77
CA GLY A 288 -26.31 -10.86 -7.50
C GLY A 288 -25.88 -11.65 -8.74
N LYS A 289 -26.18 -11.17 -9.95
CA LYS A 289 -25.69 -11.77 -11.21
C LYS A 289 -24.21 -11.49 -11.45
N THR A 290 -23.74 -10.36 -10.94
CA THR A 290 -22.33 -9.97 -10.90
C THR A 290 -21.90 -9.93 -9.44
N SER A 291 -20.90 -10.73 -9.09
CA SER A 291 -20.29 -10.75 -7.75
C SER A 291 -19.27 -9.63 -7.61
N LEU A 292 -19.15 -9.07 -6.41
CA LEU A 292 -18.09 -8.12 -6.08
C LEU A 292 -16.89 -8.88 -5.50
N CYS A 293 -15.69 -8.48 -5.89
CA CYS A 293 -14.45 -9.12 -5.47
C CYS A 293 -13.37 -8.06 -5.21
N PHE A 294 -12.86 -8.03 -3.99
CA PHE A 294 -11.64 -7.28 -3.68
C PHE A 294 -10.46 -8.17 -4.03
N ARG A 295 -9.67 -7.74 -5.02
CA ARG A 295 -8.52 -8.49 -5.53
C ARG A 295 -7.24 -7.72 -5.24
N THR A 296 -6.38 -8.32 -4.44
CA THR A 296 -5.01 -7.84 -4.23
C THR A 296 -4.06 -8.52 -5.21
N ILE A 297 -3.30 -7.73 -5.97
CA ILE A 297 -2.26 -8.21 -6.88
C ILE A 297 -0.91 -7.72 -6.38
N SER A 298 -0.03 -8.66 -6.07
CA SER A 298 1.27 -8.41 -5.46
C SER A 298 2.42 -8.72 -6.43
N THR A 299 3.02 -7.68 -7.01
CA THR A 299 4.16 -7.78 -7.92
C THR A 299 5.47 -7.85 -7.12
N ARG A 300 6.01 -9.06 -6.92
CA ARG A 300 7.14 -9.31 -6.00
C ARG A 300 8.50 -9.36 -6.68
N THR A 301 8.55 -9.68 -7.97
CA THR A 301 9.80 -9.90 -8.71
C THR A 301 9.69 -9.32 -10.11
N ALA A 302 10.84 -9.04 -10.74
CA ALA A 302 10.91 -8.45 -12.07
C ALA A 302 10.24 -9.30 -13.17
N HIS A 303 10.30 -10.63 -13.05
CA HIS A 303 9.89 -11.56 -14.11
C HIS A 303 8.92 -12.65 -13.65
N GLY A 304 8.52 -12.65 -12.38
CA GLY A 304 7.60 -13.65 -11.85
C GLY A 304 6.15 -13.20 -11.97
N GLU A 305 5.26 -14.19 -12.03
CA GLU A 305 3.83 -13.93 -11.91
C GLU A 305 3.52 -13.26 -10.55
N PRO A 306 2.67 -12.22 -10.54
CA PRO A 306 2.17 -11.64 -9.30
C PRO A 306 1.46 -12.65 -8.41
N HIS A 307 1.54 -12.44 -7.10
CA HIS A 307 0.71 -13.18 -6.16
C HIS A 307 -0.66 -12.54 -6.07
N VAL A 308 -1.73 -13.33 -6.23
CA VAL A 308 -3.11 -12.83 -6.24
C VAL A 308 -3.90 -13.41 -5.08
N GLN A 309 -4.65 -12.53 -4.42
CA GLN A 309 -5.60 -12.88 -3.37
C GLN A 309 -6.95 -12.25 -3.67
N ASP A 310 -8.00 -13.07 -3.67
CA ASP A 310 -9.38 -12.66 -3.91
C ASP A 310 -10.19 -12.78 -2.62
N VAL A 311 -10.98 -11.75 -2.33
CA VAL A 311 -11.95 -11.70 -1.24
C VAL A 311 -13.30 -11.30 -1.85
N LEU A 312 -14.22 -12.25 -1.95
CA LEU A 312 -15.59 -11.95 -2.35
C LEU A 312 -16.29 -11.19 -1.24
N PHE A 313 -17.12 -10.22 -1.62
CA PHE A 313 -17.94 -9.48 -0.69
C PHE A 313 -19.33 -9.20 -1.25
N ASP A 314 -20.29 -9.06 -0.34
CA ASP A 314 -21.63 -8.63 -0.68
C ASP A 314 -21.70 -7.11 -0.69
N LEU A 315 -22.54 -6.57 -1.59
CA LEU A 315 -22.83 -5.13 -1.69
C LEU A 315 -23.42 -4.57 -0.38
N VAL A 316 -24.09 -5.41 0.39
CA VAL A 316 -24.73 -5.07 1.66
C VAL A 316 -24.04 -5.87 2.76
N GLY A 317 -23.48 -5.17 3.75
CA GLY A 317 -22.90 -5.81 4.93
C GLY A 317 -23.95 -6.44 5.86
N ASP A 318 -23.51 -7.35 6.73
CA ASP A 318 -24.38 -8.07 7.68
C ASP A 318 -24.84 -7.19 8.88
N GLY A 319 -24.23 -6.02 9.05
CA GLY A 319 -24.49 -5.10 10.16
C GLY A 319 -25.75 -4.25 9.99
N PRO A 320 -26.20 -3.56 11.06
CA PRO A 320 -27.38 -2.68 11.00
C PRO A 320 -27.23 -1.52 9.99
N ASN A 321 -25.99 -1.16 9.65
CA ASN A 321 -25.67 -0.13 8.66
C ASN A 321 -25.28 -0.71 7.29
N GLY A 322 -25.29 -2.02 7.08
CA GLY A 322 -24.72 -2.63 5.87
C GLY A 322 -25.41 -2.24 4.57
N HIS A 323 -26.66 -1.77 4.63
CA HIS A 323 -27.39 -1.25 3.46
C HIS A 323 -26.98 0.18 3.09
N LYS A 324 -26.36 0.94 4.00
CA LYS A 324 -26.07 2.36 3.79
C LYS A 324 -25.09 2.58 2.65
N VAL A 325 -24.09 1.72 2.48
CA VAL A 325 -23.16 1.78 1.35
C VAL A 325 -23.91 1.71 0.03
N ARG A 326 -24.76 0.68 -0.15
CA ARG A 326 -25.59 0.55 -1.36
C ARG A 326 -26.48 1.77 -1.59
N ASP A 327 -27.16 2.23 -0.54
CA ASP A 327 -28.14 3.32 -0.66
C ASP A 327 -27.44 4.63 -0.99
N THR A 328 -26.32 4.93 -0.33
CA THR A 328 -25.47 6.09 -0.64
C THR A 328 -24.89 6.01 -2.05
N LEU A 329 -24.39 4.85 -2.48
CA LEU A 329 -23.92 4.69 -3.87
C LEU A 329 -25.06 4.92 -4.88
N GLN A 330 -26.27 4.43 -4.60
CA GLN A 330 -27.43 4.69 -5.46
C GLN A 330 -27.76 6.18 -5.49
N GLU A 331 -27.73 6.89 -4.36
CA GLU A 331 -27.93 8.34 -4.31
C GLU A 331 -26.86 9.10 -5.11
N MET A 332 -25.59 8.67 -5.04
CA MET A 332 -24.51 9.25 -5.84
C MET A 332 -24.72 9.02 -7.35
N ILE A 333 -25.17 7.83 -7.75
CA ILE A 333 -25.49 7.50 -9.14
C ILE A 333 -26.67 8.37 -9.63
N ASP A 334 -27.74 8.47 -8.84
CA ASP A 334 -28.95 9.21 -9.20
C ASP A 334 -28.70 10.73 -9.28
N ALA A 335 -27.69 11.25 -8.56
CA ALA A 335 -27.30 12.66 -8.59
C ALA A 335 -26.57 13.08 -9.87
N LEU A 336 -26.20 12.13 -10.75
CA LEU A 336 -25.52 12.37 -12.03
C LEU A 336 -26.48 12.52 -13.23
N ASP A 337 -27.78 12.20 -13.06
CA ASP A 337 -28.83 12.34 -14.10
C ASP A 337 -29.29 13.81 -14.28
#